data_AF-G9K723-F1
#
_entry.id   AF-G9K723-F1
#
_cell.length_a   1.000
_cell.length_b   1.000
_cell.length_c   1.000
_cell.angle_alpha   90.00
_cell.angle_beta   90.00
_cell.angle_gamma   90.00
#
_symmetry.space_group_name_H-M   'P 1'
#
loop_
_entity.id
_entity.type
_entity.pdbx_description
1 polymer ?
#
loop_
_entity_poly.entity_id
_entity_poly.type
_entity_poly.pdbx_seq_one_letter_code
_entity_poly.pdbx_strand_id
1 'polypeptide(L)'
;ILKAEGKVESDFFCQLGHFNLLLEDYPKALSAYQRYYSLQSDYWKNAAFLYGLGLVYFHYNAFQWAIKAFQEVLYVDPSFCRAKEIHLRLGLMFKVNTDYESSLKHFQLALIDCNPCTLSSVEIQFHIAHLYETQRKYHSAKEAYEQLLQ
;
A
#
# COMPACT_ATOMS: atom_id res chain seq x y z
N ILE A 1 -6.35 -33.77 -32.42
CA ILE A 1 -6.82 -33.82 -31.02
C ILE A 1 -6.59 -32.43 -30.44
N LEU A 2 -7.66 -31.63 -30.41
CA LEU A 2 -7.64 -30.27 -29.87
C LEU A 2 -7.49 -30.39 -28.35
N LYS A 3 -6.35 -29.94 -27.83
CA LYS A 3 -6.15 -29.75 -26.40
C LYS A 3 -7.00 -28.53 -26.00
N ALA A 4 -8.23 -28.80 -25.61
CA ALA A 4 -9.01 -27.87 -24.80
C ALA A 4 -8.36 -27.83 -23.41
N GLU A 5 -7.20 -27.17 -23.31
CA GLU A 5 -6.74 -26.67 -22.02
C GLU A 5 -7.78 -25.64 -21.61
N GLY A 6 -8.62 -26.00 -20.63
CA GLY A 6 -9.65 -25.11 -20.11
C GLY A 6 -8.99 -23.77 -19.82
N LYS A 7 -9.37 -22.76 -20.60
CA LYS A 7 -8.78 -21.42 -20.53
C LYS A 7 -9.26 -20.84 -19.21
N VAL A 8 -8.55 -21.14 -18.14
CA VAL A 8 -8.80 -20.56 -16.82
C VAL A 8 -8.70 -19.06 -17.04
N GLU A 9 -9.84 -18.38 -16.88
CA GLU A 9 -9.85 -16.93 -16.97
C GLU A 9 -8.83 -16.40 -15.98
N SER A 10 -7.98 -15.47 -16.43
CA SER A 10 -6.96 -14.86 -15.59
C SER A 10 -7.55 -14.38 -14.26
N ASP A 11 -8.79 -13.93 -14.27
CA ASP A 11 -9.48 -13.35 -13.13
C ASP A 11 -9.61 -14.35 -11.98
N PHE A 12 -9.67 -15.66 -12.25
CA PHE A 12 -9.57 -16.69 -11.21
C PHE A 12 -8.23 -16.66 -10.48
N PHE A 13 -7.11 -16.42 -11.18
CA PHE A 13 -5.80 -16.26 -10.54
C PHE A 13 -5.73 -14.97 -9.72
N CYS A 14 -6.35 -13.88 -10.18
CA CYS A 14 -6.43 -12.64 -9.41
C CYS A 14 -7.22 -12.86 -8.10
N GLN A 15 -8.40 -13.46 -8.20
CA GLN A 15 -9.24 -13.81 -7.05
C GLN A 15 -8.52 -14.77 -6.10
N LEU A 16 -7.85 -15.81 -6.63
CA LEU A 16 -7.05 -16.73 -5.83
C LEU A 16 -5.92 -16.00 -5.08
N GLY A 17 -5.28 -15.01 -5.72
CA GLY A 17 -4.31 -14.13 -5.06
C GLY A 17 -4.93 -13.36 -3.90
N HIS A 18 -6.10 -12.76 -4.09
CA HIS A 18 -6.83 -12.07 -3.02
C HIS A 18 -7.23 -13.01 -1.88
N PHE A 19 -7.70 -14.21 -2.18
CA PHE A 19 -8.03 -15.21 -1.15
C PHE A 19 -6.81 -15.62 -0.33
N ASN A 20 -5.66 -15.86 -0.97
CA ASN A 20 -4.45 -16.19 -0.25
C ASN A 20 -3.94 -15.02 0.61
N LEU A 21 -4.13 -13.77 0.19
CA LEU A 21 -3.87 -12.60 1.05
C LEU A 21 -4.74 -12.60 2.31
N LEU A 22 -6.03 -12.93 2.19
CA LEU A 22 -6.93 -13.04 3.34
C LEU A 22 -6.53 -14.17 4.30
N LEU A 23 -5.89 -15.22 3.79
CA LEU A 23 -5.32 -16.31 4.57
C LEU A 23 -3.89 -16.03 5.06
N GLU A 24 -3.34 -14.85 4.75
CA GLU A 24 -1.95 -14.46 5.03
C GLU A 24 -0.91 -15.43 4.42
N ASP A 25 -1.28 -16.19 3.39
CA ASP A 25 -0.38 -17.06 2.62
C ASP A 25 0.25 -16.26 1.47
N TYR A 26 1.16 -15.36 1.84
CA TYR A 26 1.85 -14.46 0.91
C TYR A 26 2.61 -15.20 -0.23
N PRO A 27 3.27 -16.36 0.00
CA PRO A 27 3.89 -17.12 -1.08
C PRO A 27 2.87 -17.58 -2.14
N LYS A 28 1.72 -18.11 -1.73
CA LYS A 28 0.67 -18.52 -2.69
C LYS A 28 0.01 -17.32 -3.35
N ALA A 29 -0.21 -16.23 -2.62
CA ALA A 29 -0.72 -14.98 -3.19
C ALA A 29 0.19 -14.47 -4.32
N LEU A 30 1.50 -14.42 -4.08
CA LEU A 30 2.49 -14.03 -5.09
C LEU A 30 2.45 -14.96 -6.31
N SER A 31 2.42 -16.27 -6.09
CA SER A 31 2.35 -17.25 -7.18
C SER A 31 1.10 -17.07 -8.04
N ALA A 32 -0.05 -16.80 -7.43
CA ALA A 32 -1.30 -16.56 -8.15
C ALA A 32 -1.25 -15.25 -8.94
N TYR A 33 -0.73 -14.17 -8.34
CA TYR A 33 -0.55 -12.89 -9.02
C TYR A 33 0.45 -12.95 -10.17
N GLN A 34 1.53 -13.72 -10.06
CA GLN A 34 2.46 -13.93 -11.18
C GLN A 34 1.77 -14.63 -12.37
N ARG A 35 0.88 -15.59 -12.10
CA ARG A 35 0.07 -16.21 -13.16
C ARG A 35 -0.90 -15.22 -13.79
N TYR A 36 -1.60 -14.41 -12.99
CA TYR A 36 -2.46 -13.33 -13.51
C TYR A 36 -1.68 -12.39 -14.43
N TYR A 37 -0.55 -11.88 -13.94
CA TYR A 37 0.35 -10.97 -14.66
C TYR A 37 0.83 -11.56 -16.00
N SER A 38 1.13 -12.87 -16.04
CA SER A 38 1.59 -13.53 -17.27
C SER A 38 0.49 -13.72 -18.33
N LEU A 39 -0.78 -13.74 -17.91
CA LEU A 39 -1.93 -14.02 -18.78
C LEU A 39 -2.66 -12.75 -19.24
N GLN A 40 -2.54 -11.65 -18.48
CA GLN A 40 -3.23 -10.40 -18.76
C GLN A 40 -2.29 -9.32 -19.27
N SER A 41 -2.56 -8.81 -20.47
CA SER A 41 -1.77 -7.74 -21.09
C SER A 41 -2.04 -6.37 -20.48
N ASP A 42 -3.25 -6.13 -19.97
CA ASP A 42 -3.67 -4.87 -19.36
C ASP A 42 -3.91 -4.97 -17.84
N TYR A 43 -3.15 -5.86 -17.18
CA TYR A 43 -3.15 -6.05 -15.73
C TYR A 43 -3.05 -4.72 -14.94
N TRP A 44 -2.39 -3.72 -15.51
CA TRP A 44 -2.12 -2.41 -14.91
C TRP A 44 -3.37 -1.55 -14.75
N LYS A 45 -4.50 -1.90 -15.39
CA LYS A 45 -5.79 -1.24 -15.17
C LYS A 45 -6.54 -1.76 -13.96
N ASN A 46 -6.12 -2.89 -13.40
CA ASN A 46 -6.81 -3.52 -12.29
C ASN A 46 -6.24 -3.02 -10.95
N ALA A 47 -6.84 -1.96 -10.41
CA ALA A 47 -6.45 -1.37 -9.12
C ALA A 47 -6.45 -2.38 -7.96
N ALA A 48 -7.44 -3.29 -7.92
CA ALA A 48 -7.52 -4.30 -6.86
C ALA A 48 -6.38 -5.34 -6.93
N PHE A 49 -5.97 -5.72 -8.15
CA PHE A 49 -4.79 -6.55 -8.37
C PHE A 49 -3.51 -5.81 -7.92
N LEU A 50 -3.31 -4.58 -8.39
CA LEU A 50 -2.14 -3.77 -8.05
C LEU A 50 -2.02 -3.55 -6.54
N TYR A 51 -3.13 -3.29 -5.86
CA TYR A 51 -3.17 -3.18 -4.41
C TYR A 51 -2.75 -4.47 -3.71
N GLY A 52 -3.31 -5.61 -4.14
CA GLY A 52 -2.95 -6.93 -3.61
C GLY A 52 -1.47 -7.26 -3.81
N LEU A 53 -0.94 -7.00 -5.01
CA LEU A 53 0.48 -7.17 -5.31
C LEU A 53 1.36 -6.23 -4.47
N GLY A 54 0.93 -4.98 -4.26
CA GLY A 54 1.58 -4.03 -3.37
C GLY A 54 1.66 -4.51 -1.92
N LEU A 55 0.60 -5.14 -1.41
CA LEU A 55 0.59 -5.77 -0.08
C LEU A 55 1.58 -6.93 0.03
N VAL A 56 1.67 -7.77 -1.01
CA VAL A 56 2.66 -8.86 -1.06
C VAL A 56 4.09 -8.29 -1.03
N TYR A 57 4.39 -7.29 -1.86
CA TYR A 57 5.72 -6.66 -1.85
C TYR A 57 6.03 -5.96 -0.53
N PHE A 58 5.03 -5.32 0.09
CA PHE A 58 5.17 -4.70 1.39
C PHE A 58 5.53 -5.72 2.47
N HIS A 59 4.86 -6.89 2.48
CA HIS A 59 5.15 -7.97 3.43
C HIS A 59 6.61 -8.45 3.34
N TYR A 60 7.16 -8.54 2.13
CA TYR A 60 8.56 -8.93 1.91
C TYR A 60 9.57 -7.78 2.06
N ASN A 61 9.15 -6.61 2.55
CA ASN A 61 9.96 -5.38 2.63
C ASN A 61 10.58 -4.95 1.29
N ALA A 62 9.99 -5.37 0.17
CA ALA A 62 10.40 -4.98 -1.17
C ALA A 62 9.86 -3.57 -1.49
N PHE A 63 10.27 -2.57 -0.69
CA PHE A 63 9.64 -1.25 -0.66
C PHE A 63 9.66 -0.52 -2.00
N GLN A 64 10.71 -0.68 -2.82
CA GLN A 64 10.75 -0.09 -4.16
C GLN A 64 9.58 -0.58 -5.03
N TRP A 65 9.29 -1.88 -5.00
CA TRP A 65 8.19 -2.48 -5.76
C TRP A 65 6.83 -2.18 -5.13
N ALA A 66 6.74 -2.22 -3.81
CA ALA A 66 5.51 -1.89 -3.09
C ALA A 66 5.08 -0.43 -3.31
N ILE A 67 6.01 0.53 -3.21
CA ILE A 67 5.76 1.94 -3.47
C ILE A 67 5.21 2.12 -4.89
N LYS A 68 5.87 1.52 -5.88
CA LYS A 68 5.43 1.61 -7.28
C LYS A 68 4.01 1.08 -7.46
N ALA A 69 3.74 -0.13 -6.97
CA ALA A 69 2.42 -0.76 -7.10
C ALA A 69 1.31 0.10 -6.45
N PHE A 70 1.56 0.64 -5.25
CA PHE A 70 0.61 1.50 -4.57
C PHE A 70 0.40 2.85 -5.25
N GLN A 71 1.44 3.46 -5.80
CA GLN A 71 1.29 4.68 -6.61
C GLN A 71 0.48 4.42 -7.89
N GLU A 72 0.68 3.26 -8.53
CA GLU A 72 -0.13 2.85 -9.69
C GLU A 72 -1.61 2.68 -9.32
N VAL A 73 -1.94 2.13 -8.14
CA VAL A 73 -3.33 2.06 -7.66
C VAL A 73 -3.96 3.45 -7.60
N LEU A 74 -3.29 4.41 -6.95
CA LEU A 74 -3.80 5.78 -6.78
C LEU A 74 -3.85 6.56 -8.11
N TYR A 75 -3.04 6.17 -9.09
CA TYR A 75 -3.09 6.75 -10.44
C TYR A 75 -4.28 6.22 -11.25
N VAL A 76 -4.53 4.90 -11.17
CA VAL A 76 -5.59 4.21 -11.92
C VAL A 76 -6.96 4.50 -11.32
N ASP A 77 -7.06 4.49 -9.99
CA ASP A 77 -8.28 4.80 -9.24
C ASP A 77 -7.95 5.73 -8.06
N PRO A 78 -8.02 7.06 -8.27
CA PRO A 78 -7.82 8.04 -7.19
C PRO A 78 -8.84 7.92 -6.05
N SER A 79 -10.00 7.30 -6.30
CA SER A 79 -11.09 7.09 -5.34
C SER A 79 -11.09 5.69 -4.73
N PHE A 80 -9.99 4.94 -4.87
CA PHE A 80 -9.89 3.57 -4.41
C PHE A 80 -10.30 3.44 -2.94
N CYS A 81 -11.11 2.45 -2.59
CA CYS A 81 -11.71 2.33 -1.25
C CYS A 81 -10.69 2.19 -0.11
N ARG A 82 -9.43 1.85 -0.42
CA ARG A 82 -8.31 1.77 0.53
C ARG A 82 -7.25 2.86 0.30
N ALA A 83 -7.58 3.97 -0.36
CA ALA A 83 -6.64 5.05 -0.64
C ALA A 83 -5.94 5.58 0.62
N LYS A 84 -6.67 5.77 1.71
CA LYS A 84 -6.09 6.13 3.02
C LYS A 84 -5.04 5.13 3.53
N GLU A 85 -5.34 3.84 3.46
CA GLU A 85 -4.43 2.77 3.86
C GLU A 85 -3.17 2.75 2.98
N ILE A 86 -3.35 3.01 1.68
CA ILE A 86 -2.23 3.13 0.74
C ILE A 86 -1.34 4.32 1.12
N HIS A 87 -1.92 5.49 1.38
CA HIS A 87 -1.17 6.66 1.82
C HIS A 87 -0.44 6.42 3.14
N LEU A 88 -1.08 5.75 4.10
CA LEU A 88 -0.42 5.34 5.35
C LEU A 88 0.84 4.49 5.07
N ARG A 89 0.70 3.43 4.27
CA ARG A 89 1.81 2.52 3.95
C ARG A 89 2.92 3.22 3.17
N LEU A 90 2.57 4.07 2.21
CA LEU A 90 3.54 4.92 1.50
C LEU A 90 4.29 5.83 2.48
N GLY A 91 3.58 6.49 3.40
CA GLY A 91 4.18 7.33 4.44
C GLY A 91 5.21 6.58 5.28
N LEU A 92 4.87 5.36 5.72
CA LEU A 92 5.78 4.49 6.47
C LEU A 92 6.99 4.04 5.66
N MET A 93 6.79 3.59 4.41
CA MET A 93 7.91 3.15 3.56
C MET A 93 8.86 4.29 3.21
N PHE A 94 8.34 5.48 2.87
CA PHE A 94 9.19 6.65 2.60
C PHE A 94 9.97 7.08 3.85
N LYS A 95 9.37 7.00 5.04
CA LYS A 95 10.07 7.24 6.31
C LYS A 95 11.24 6.28 6.50
N VAL A 96 11.05 4.98 6.24
CA VAL A 96 12.14 3.99 6.33
C VAL A 96 13.23 4.27 5.29
N ASN A 97 12.83 4.68 4.08
CA ASN A 97 13.76 5.06 3.02
C ASN A 97 14.42 6.44 3.22
N THR A 98 14.18 7.10 4.36
CA THR A 98 14.70 8.44 4.71
C THR A 98 14.22 9.59 3.79
N ASP A 99 13.25 9.33 2.93
CA ASP A 99 12.55 10.35 2.15
C ASP A 99 11.44 10.96 3.02
N TYR A 100 11.86 11.85 3.91
CA TYR A 100 10.97 12.46 4.89
C TYR A 100 9.95 13.43 4.27
N GLU A 101 10.25 14.03 3.13
CA GLU A 101 9.31 14.93 2.44
C GLU A 101 8.13 14.16 1.86
N SER A 102 8.42 13.09 1.11
CA SER A 102 7.38 12.21 0.57
C SER A 102 6.59 11.52 1.69
N SER A 103 7.27 11.12 2.77
CA SER A 103 6.64 10.54 3.94
C SER A 103 5.60 11.49 4.57
N LEU A 104 6.00 12.73 4.85
CA LEU A 104 5.12 13.74 5.44
C LEU A 104 3.90 14.00 4.55
N LYS A 105 4.12 14.18 3.25
CA LYS A 105 3.04 14.39 2.26
C LYS A 105 2.01 13.27 2.31
N HIS A 106 2.46 12.02 2.36
CA HIS A 106 1.55 10.88 2.39
C HIS A 106 0.79 10.73 3.72
N PHE A 107 1.43 11.02 4.87
CA PHE A 107 0.70 11.06 6.14
C PHE A 107 -0.36 12.17 6.15
N GLN A 108 -0.05 13.35 5.59
CA GLN A 108 -1.04 14.43 5.46
C GLN A 108 -2.21 14.03 4.57
N LEU A 109 -1.96 13.39 3.41
CA LEU A 109 -3.02 12.88 2.55
C LEU A 109 -3.89 11.82 3.26
N ALA A 110 -3.28 10.94 4.07
CA ALA A 110 -4.02 9.96 4.87
C ALA A 110 -4.93 10.61 5.94
N LEU A 111 -4.57 11.79 6.45
CA LEU A 111 -5.40 12.54 7.41
C LEU A 111 -6.58 13.28 6.77
N ILE A 112 -6.50 13.58 5.48
CA ILE A 112 -7.59 14.23 4.73
C ILE A 112 -8.73 13.24 4.47
N ASP A 113 -8.41 11.96 4.27
CA ASP A 113 -9.39 10.92 4.00
C ASP A 113 -10.10 10.46 5.31
N CYS A 114 -11.43 10.50 5.31
CA CYS A 114 -12.27 10.06 6.43
C CYS A 114 -12.52 8.55 6.46
N ASN A 115 -12.07 7.79 5.46
CA ASN A 115 -12.25 6.34 5.41
C ASN A 115 -11.59 5.64 6.61
N PRO A 116 -12.08 4.44 7.01
CA PRO A 116 -11.40 3.61 7.99
C PRO A 116 -10.00 3.16 7.52
N CYS A 117 -9.03 3.15 8.41
CA CYS A 117 -7.62 2.80 8.17
C CYS A 117 -7.11 1.94 9.32
N THR A 118 -6.00 1.22 9.12
CA THR A 118 -5.37 0.44 10.19
C THR A 118 -4.91 1.31 11.36
N LEU A 119 -4.45 2.54 11.09
CA LEU A 119 -4.10 3.51 12.14
C LEU A 119 -5.16 4.61 12.27
N SER A 120 -5.43 4.98 13.52
CA SER A 120 -6.21 6.17 13.87
C SER A 120 -5.52 7.45 13.44
N SER A 121 -6.28 8.55 13.33
CA SER A 121 -5.71 9.86 13.01
C SER A 121 -4.64 10.30 14.01
N VAL A 122 -4.81 9.96 15.30
CA VAL A 122 -3.84 10.26 16.37
C VAL A 122 -2.54 9.50 16.16
N GLU A 123 -2.60 8.21 15.79
CA GLU A 123 -1.41 7.41 15.49
C GLU A 123 -0.67 7.90 14.22
N ILE A 124 -1.41 8.37 13.21
CA ILE A 124 -0.81 8.99 12.02
C ILE A 124 -0.11 10.31 12.40
N GLN A 125 -0.73 11.14 13.22
CA GLN A 125 -0.12 12.38 13.73
C GLN A 125 1.11 12.08 14.61
N PHE A 126 1.09 11.02 15.41
CA PHE A 126 2.27 10.53 16.13
C PHE A 126 3.41 10.18 15.18
N HIS A 127 3.15 9.52 14.06
CA HIS A 127 4.17 9.25 13.06
C HIS A 127 4.74 10.53 12.42
N ILE A 128 3.93 11.58 12.24
CA ILE A 128 4.40 12.90 11.79
C ILE A 128 5.30 13.56 12.84
N ALA A 129 4.91 13.54 14.12
CA ALA A 129 5.74 14.06 15.21
C ALA A 129 7.11 13.34 15.29
N HIS A 130 7.08 12.01 15.21
CA HIS A 130 8.29 11.18 15.14
C HIS A 130 9.13 11.46 13.88
N LEU A 131 8.51 11.86 12.77
CA LEU A 131 9.24 12.23 11.55
C LEU A 131 10.10 13.48 11.78
N TYR A 132 9.57 14.49 12.48
CA TYR A 132 10.33 15.67 12.88
C TYR A 132 11.46 15.33 13.84
N GLU A 133 11.22 14.42 14.79
CA GLU A 133 12.23 13.93 15.71
C GLU A 133 13.38 13.24 14.96
N THR A 134 13.08 12.36 14.00
CA THR A 134 14.11 11.67 13.20
C THR A 134 14.93 12.64 12.33
N GLN A 135 14.35 13.77 11.96
CA GLN A 135 15.04 14.85 11.25
C GLN A 135 15.82 15.80 12.19
N ARG A 136 15.84 15.53 13.51
CA ARG A 136 16.41 16.40 14.55
C ARG A 136 15.76 17.80 14.63
N LYS A 137 14.52 17.93 14.11
CA LYS A 137 13.69 19.15 14.23
C LYS A 137 12.97 19.12 15.58
N TYR A 138 13.74 19.18 16.68
CA TYR A 138 13.23 18.93 18.03
C TYR A 138 12.13 19.90 18.48
N HIS A 139 12.18 21.16 18.04
CA HIS A 139 11.16 22.14 18.38
C HIS A 139 9.79 21.77 17.79
N SER A 140 9.75 21.52 16.48
CA SER A 140 8.54 21.07 15.79
C SER A 140 8.05 19.70 16.28
N ALA A 141 8.98 18.80 16.61
CA ALA A 141 8.62 17.49 17.18
C ALA A 141 7.91 17.66 18.53
N LYS A 142 8.45 18.50 19.42
CA LYS A 142 7.85 18.79 20.73
C LYS A 142 6.44 19.35 20.57
N GLU A 143 6.27 20.38 19.75
CA GLU A 143 4.95 20.98 19.49
C GLU A 143 3.95 19.96 18.95
N ALA A 144 4.38 19.12 17.99
CA ALA A 144 3.54 18.09 17.41
C ALA A 144 3.15 17.01 18.44
N TYR A 145 4.06 16.61 19.34
CA TYR A 145 3.73 15.68 20.42
C TYR A 145 2.79 16.28 21.46
N GLU A 146 2.97 17.56 21.82
CA GLU A 146 2.09 18.26 22.77
C GLU A 146 0.66 18.39 22.22
N GLN A 147 0.49 18.57 20.91
CA GLN A 147 -0.82 18.58 20.25
C GLN A 147 -1.57 17.25 20.37
N LEU A 148 -0.88 16.11 20.53
CA LEU A 148 -1.52 14.79 20.68
C LEU A 148 -2.10 14.56 22.09
N LEU A 149 -1.72 15.38 23.07
CA LEU A 149 -2.10 15.24 24.47
C LEU A 149 -3.33 16.09 24.85
N GLN A 150 -3.81 16.93 23.93
CA GLN A 150 -4.99 17.78 24.10
C GLN A 150 -6.26 17.04 23.66
#